data_AF-A0A497ALA5-F1
#
_entry.id   AF-A0A497ALA5-F1
#
_cell.length_a   1.000
_cell.length_b   1.000
_cell.length_c   1.000
_cell.angle_alpha   90.00
_cell.angle_beta   90.00
_cell.angle_gamma   90.00
#
_symmetry.space_group_name_H-M   'P 1'
#
loop_
_entity.id
_entity.type
_entity.pdbx_description
1 polymer ?
#
loop_
_entity_poly.entity_id
_entity_poly.type
_entity_poly.pdbx_seq_one_letter_code
_entity_poly.pdbx_strand_id
1 'polypeptide(L)'
;MTVIRGKTWYDVQPSNGVYLVTEMTRGRLRVFVVGKDKSCTCGGSANEQCRHIEAVAEHLRLGGQRAPEKWSEPSPPSTPSIPRACPICGATTVRDGFLWRCLEDSSHYWQWRGEQSGVKDFLTRPHPAKQGAFYEQSDQERQAFLAASAQRHAAYVASAMTA
;
A
#
# COMPACT_ATOMS: atom_id res chain seq x y z
N MET A 1 -17.68 5.16 11.17
CA MET A 1 -18.62 5.95 12.00
C MET A 1 -17.93 7.24 12.38
N THR A 2 -18.63 8.38 12.31
CA THR A 2 -18.01 9.71 12.46
C THR A 2 -18.07 10.22 13.89
N VAL A 3 -16.92 10.52 14.48
CA VAL A 3 -16.76 11.19 15.79
C VAL A 3 -16.37 12.65 15.55
N ILE A 4 -17.13 13.60 16.08
CA ILE A 4 -16.90 15.04 15.87
C ILE A 4 -16.30 15.66 17.13
N ARG A 5 -15.20 16.41 16.99
CA ARG A 5 -14.58 17.21 18.06
C ARG A 5 -14.22 18.60 17.54
N GLY A 6 -15.10 19.57 17.81
CA GLY A 6 -14.95 20.95 17.33
C GLY A 6 -15.03 21.01 15.80
N LYS A 7 -14.02 21.61 15.15
CA LYS A 7 -13.89 21.68 13.67
C LYS A 7 -13.20 20.46 13.05
N THR A 8 -12.90 19.44 13.84
CA THR A 8 -12.25 18.21 13.39
C THR A 8 -13.25 17.08 13.51
N TRP A 9 -13.33 16.24 12.48
CA TRP A 9 -14.06 14.97 12.58
C TRP A 9 -13.14 13.80 12.25
N TYR A 10 -13.44 12.68 12.89
CA TYR A 10 -12.74 11.41 12.75
C TYR A 10 -13.71 10.39 12.18
N ASP A 11 -13.35 9.69 11.12
CA ASP A 11 -14.04 8.44 10.73
C ASP A 11 -13.18 7.25 11.14
N VAL A 12 -13.77 6.35 11.93
CA VAL A 12 -13.09 5.14 12.41
C VAL A 12 -13.62 3.94 11.65
N GLN A 13 -12.69 3.21 11.02
CA GLN A 13 -12.97 1.98 10.26
C GLN A 13 -12.15 0.81 10.80
N PRO A 14 -12.78 -0.29 11.26
CA PRO A 14 -12.06 -1.51 11.61
C PRO A 14 -11.45 -2.15 10.36
N SER A 15 -10.18 -2.57 10.42
CA SER A 15 -9.50 -3.24 9.31
C SER A 15 -8.38 -4.16 9.81
N ASN A 16 -8.36 -5.44 9.42
CA ASN A 16 -7.23 -6.37 9.60
C ASN A 16 -6.48 -6.28 10.95
N GLY A 17 -7.18 -6.38 12.07
CA GLY A 17 -6.56 -6.34 13.41
C GLY A 17 -6.19 -4.95 13.93
N VAL A 18 -6.49 -3.88 13.18
CA VAL A 18 -6.25 -2.48 13.54
C VAL A 18 -7.50 -1.63 13.27
N TYR A 19 -7.44 -0.35 13.66
CA TYR A 19 -8.42 0.66 13.30
C TYR A 19 -7.76 1.72 12.43
N LEU A 20 -8.36 2.01 11.28
CA LEU A 20 -8.01 3.16 10.45
C LEU A 20 -8.81 4.36 10.95
N VAL A 21 -8.11 5.44 11.30
CA VAL A 21 -8.71 6.68 11.79
C VAL A 21 -8.42 7.78 10.76
N THR A 22 -9.46 8.16 10.03
CA THR A 22 -9.42 9.26 9.07
C THR A 22 -9.71 10.56 9.79
N GLU A 23 -8.69 11.41 9.95
CA GLU A 23 -8.81 12.76 10.53
C GLU A 23 -8.98 13.78 9.39
N MET A 24 -10.04 14.59 9.45
CA MET A 24 -10.22 15.76 8.59
C MET A 24 -10.01 17.04 9.39
N THR A 25 -8.91 17.75 9.13
CA THR A 25 -8.56 19.00 9.80
C THR A 25 -8.28 20.08 8.76
N ARG A 26 -9.04 21.18 8.76
CA ARG A 26 -8.87 22.33 7.85
C ARG A 26 -8.79 21.92 6.36
N GLY A 27 -9.63 20.96 5.95
CA GLY A 27 -9.68 20.46 4.57
C GLY A 27 -8.56 19.49 4.19
N ARG A 28 -7.68 19.09 5.13
CA ARG A 28 -6.67 18.05 4.91
C ARG A 28 -7.13 16.73 5.54
N LEU A 29 -7.12 15.69 4.73
CA LEU A 29 -7.41 14.32 5.14
C LEU A 29 -6.10 13.60 5.46
N ARG A 30 -6.02 13.01 6.65
CA ARG A 30 -4.90 12.17 7.09
C ARG A 30 -5.43 10.88 7.67
N VAL A 31 -4.78 9.77 7.34
CA VAL A 31 -5.14 8.45 7.86
C VAL A 31 -4.09 8.02 8.88
N PHE A 32 -4.55 7.61 10.05
CA PHE A 32 -3.73 7.06 11.12
C PHE A 32 -4.14 5.62 11.38
N VAL A 33 -3.19 4.79 11.81
CA VAL A 33 -3.45 3.40 12.18
C VAL A 33 -3.32 3.29 13.69
N VAL A 34 -4.36 2.76 14.33
CA VAL A 34 -4.40 2.50 15.77
C VAL A 34 -4.48 0.99 16.00
N GLY A 35 -3.49 0.45 16.69
CA GLY A 35 -3.43 -0.96 17.08
C GLY A 35 -4.33 -1.29 18.26
N LYS A 36 -4.68 -2.59 18.42
CA LYS A 36 -5.40 -3.10 19.61
C LYS A 36 -4.59 -2.94 20.91
N ASP A 37 -3.28 -2.84 20.79
CA ASP A 37 -2.31 -2.51 21.86
C ASP A 37 -2.30 -1.02 22.21
N LYS A 38 -3.17 -0.22 21.60
CA LYS A 38 -3.25 1.24 21.76
C LYS A 38 -1.95 1.94 21.35
N SER A 39 -1.28 1.46 20.32
CA SER A 39 -0.24 2.20 19.61
C SER A 39 -0.85 2.96 18.42
N CYS A 40 -0.36 4.16 18.11
CA CYS A 40 -0.82 4.97 16.98
C CYS A 40 0.35 5.38 16.08
N THR A 41 0.14 5.40 14.76
CA THR A 41 1.14 5.88 13.79
C THR A 41 1.46 7.38 13.90
N CYS A 42 0.68 8.14 14.67
CA CYS A 42 1.03 9.52 15.01
C CYS A 42 2.15 9.63 16.06
N GLY A 43 2.62 8.50 16.60
CA GLY A 43 3.61 8.41 17.68
C GLY A 43 3.01 8.25 19.07
N GLY A 44 1.69 8.48 19.24
CA GLY A 44 1.02 8.35 20.55
C GLY A 44 0.78 6.89 20.96
N SER A 45 0.64 6.67 22.27
CA SER A 45 0.46 5.34 22.87
C SER A 45 -0.59 5.35 23.99
N ALA A 46 -0.83 4.21 24.64
CA ALA A 46 -1.70 4.15 25.84
C ALA A 46 -1.26 5.09 26.97
N ASN A 47 0.04 5.41 27.04
CA ASN A 47 0.63 6.22 28.09
C ASN A 47 0.70 7.72 27.74
N GLU A 48 0.33 8.08 26.52
CA GLU A 48 0.40 9.45 26.00
C GLU A 48 -0.97 9.86 25.45
N GLN A 49 -1.37 11.12 25.63
CA GLN A 49 -2.66 11.58 25.11
C GLN A 49 -2.66 11.56 23.57
N CYS A 50 -3.42 10.63 23.00
CA CYS A 50 -3.57 10.48 21.56
C CYS A 50 -5.04 10.57 21.15
N ARG A 51 -5.37 11.64 20.42
CA ARG A 51 -6.75 11.88 19.93
C ARG A 51 -7.29 10.78 19.02
N HIS A 52 -6.43 10.05 18.31
CA HIS A 52 -6.84 8.93 17.45
C HIS A 52 -7.24 7.70 18.27
N ILE A 53 -6.49 7.40 19.34
CA ILE A 53 -6.83 6.34 20.30
C ILE A 53 -8.16 6.66 20.98
N GLU A 54 -8.35 7.92 21.38
CA GLU A 54 -9.60 8.37 21.98
C GLU A 54 -10.78 8.29 21.00
N ALA A 55 -10.58 8.60 19.71
CA ALA A 55 -11.61 8.43 18.69
C ALA A 55 -12.00 6.96 18.52
N VAL A 56 -11.05 6.03 18.56
CA VAL A 56 -11.35 4.58 18.55
C VAL A 56 -12.09 4.15 19.81
N ALA A 57 -11.68 4.63 20.99
CA ALA A 57 -12.35 4.32 22.24
C ALA A 57 -13.82 4.80 22.22
N GLU A 58 -14.06 6.01 21.72
CA GLU A 58 -15.40 6.56 21.54
C GLU A 58 -16.22 5.76 20.53
N HIS A 59 -15.62 5.38 19.39
CA HIS A 59 -16.26 4.52 18.40
C HIS A 59 -16.76 3.21 19.02
N LEU A 60 -15.92 2.55 19.82
CA LEU A 60 -16.28 1.31 20.51
C LEU A 60 -17.33 1.54 21.60
N ARG A 61 -17.24 2.65 22.34
CA ARG A 61 -18.22 3.03 23.38
C ARG A 61 -19.62 3.23 22.79
N LEU A 62 -19.71 3.79 21.59
CA LEU A 62 -20.96 4.04 20.87
C LEU A 62 -21.50 2.79 20.13
N GLY A 63 -20.92 1.61 20.34
CA GLY A 63 -21.36 0.36 19.70
C GLY A 63 -20.80 0.14 18.30
N GLY A 64 -19.77 0.90 17.91
CA GLY A 64 -19.05 0.69 16.66
C GLY A 64 -18.39 -0.69 16.59
N GLN A 65 -18.25 -1.21 15.37
CA GLN A 65 -17.66 -2.52 15.13
C GLN A 65 -16.22 -2.61 15.64
N ARG A 66 -15.89 -3.70 16.32
CA ARG A 66 -14.51 -4.04 16.70
C ARG A 66 -13.71 -4.41 15.46
N ALA A 67 -12.43 -4.04 15.47
CA ALA A 67 -11.48 -4.54 14.50
C ALA A 67 -11.51 -6.08 14.51
N PRO A 68 -11.60 -6.73 13.33
CA PRO A 68 -11.58 -8.19 13.27
C PRO A 68 -10.32 -8.71 13.95
N GLU A 69 -10.32 -9.98 14.34
CA GLU A 69 -9.05 -10.61 14.66
C GLU A 69 -8.15 -10.48 13.44
N LYS A 70 -6.86 -10.15 13.66
CA LYS A 70 -5.95 -10.01 12.54
C LYS A 70 -6.09 -11.30 11.76
N TRP A 71 -6.54 -11.21 10.49
CA TRP A 71 -6.53 -12.38 9.65
C TRP A 71 -5.11 -12.90 9.76
N SER A 72 -4.97 -14.11 10.26
CA SER A 72 -3.80 -14.92 9.97
C SER A 72 -3.88 -15.20 8.47
N GLU A 73 -3.73 -14.15 7.65
CA GLU A 73 -3.07 -14.30 6.38
C GLU A 73 -1.82 -15.08 6.73
N PRO A 74 -1.56 -16.23 6.07
CA PRO A 74 -0.29 -16.90 6.25
C PRO A 74 0.75 -15.81 6.08
N SER A 75 1.52 -15.54 7.15
CA SER A 75 2.59 -14.56 7.12
C SER A 75 3.26 -14.73 5.76
N PRO A 76 3.33 -13.68 4.91
CA PRO A 76 4.00 -13.82 3.62
C PRO A 76 5.32 -14.52 3.94
N PRO A 77 5.61 -15.65 3.26
CA PRO A 77 6.63 -16.61 3.70
C PRO A 77 7.83 -15.81 4.20
N SER A 78 8.10 -15.97 5.50
CA SER A 78 9.18 -15.35 6.27
C SER A 78 10.08 -14.49 5.39
N THR A 79 10.00 -13.14 5.53
CA THR A 79 10.76 -12.14 4.74
C THR A 79 11.93 -12.80 4.03
N PRO A 80 11.85 -13.00 2.70
CA PRO A 80 12.78 -13.87 2.01
C PRO A 80 14.18 -13.48 2.42
N SER A 81 14.94 -14.45 2.93
CA SER A 81 16.30 -14.23 3.42
C SER A 81 17.05 -13.40 2.37
N ILE A 82 17.45 -12.18 2.74
CA ILE A 82 18.16 -11.30 1.84
C ILE A 82 19.43 -12.03 1.42
N PRO A 83 19.60 -12.37 0.13
CA PRO A 83 20.79 -13.09 -0.30
C PRO A 83 22.00 -12.19 -0.07
N ARG A 84 23.16 -12.76 0.26
CA ARG A 84 24.41 -11.99 0.46
C ARG A 84 25.04 -11.53 -0.87
N ALA A 85 24.68 -12.22 -1.96
CA ALA A 85 25.10 -11.93 -3.31
C ALA A 85 23.87 -11.91 -4.22
N CYS A 86 23.90 -11.09 -5.26
CA CYS A 86 22.83 -10.97 -6.23
C CYS A 86 22.66 -12.31 -6.95
N PRO A 87 21.47 -12.93 -6.95
CA PRO A 87 21.25 -14.21 -7.62
C PRO A 87 21.41 -14.16 -9.15
N ILE A 88 21.43 -12.96 -9.74
CA ILE A 88 21.51 -12.76 -11.19
C ILE A 88 22.96 -12.55 -11.64
N CYS A 89 23.73 -11.72 -10.94
CA CYS A 89 25.10 -11.35 -11.36
C CYS A 89 26.20 -11.68 -10.33
N GLY A 90 25.86 -12.17 -9.14
CA GLY A 90 26.83 -12.48 -8.08
C GLY A 90 27.38 -11.29 -7.30
N ALA A 91 27.05 -10.05 -7.69
CA ALA A 91 27.51 -8.83 -7.01
C ALA A 91 26.95 -8.71 -5.58
N THR A 92 27.60 -7.92 -4.72
CA THR A 92 27.13 -7.68 -3.35
C THR A 92 25.75 -7.03 -3.34
N THR A 93 24.89 -7.51 -2.43
CA THR A 93 23.57 -6.97 -2.17
C THR A 93 23.53 -6.25 -0.82
N VAL A 94 22.73 -5.20 -0.76
CA VAL A 94 22.48 -4.43 0.48
C VAL A 94 21.00 -4.48 0.84
N ARG A 95 20.69 -4.40 2.12
CA ARG A 95 19.31 -4.28 2.61
C ARG A 95 18.78 -2.89 2.28
N ASP A 96 17.57 -2.84 1.73
CA ASP A 96 16.84 -1.61 1.42
C ASP A 96 15.40 -1.74 1.98
N GLY A 97 15.22 -1.34 3.24
CA GLY A 97 13.98 -1.56 3.99
C GLY A 97 13.65 -3.06 4.18
N PHE A 98 12.53 -3.50 3.60
CA PHE A 98 12.10 -4.90 3.55
C PHE A 98 12.61 -5.65 2.31
N LEU A 99 13.34 -4.96 1.44
CA LEU A 99 13.84 -5.46 0.17
C LEU A 99 15.36 -5.57 0.21
N TRP A 100 15.92 -6.04 -0.90
CA TRP A 100 17.36 -6.00 -1.14
C TRP A 100 17.63 -5.29 -2.45
N ARG A 101 18.80 -4.64 -2.55
CA ARG A 101 19.27 -3.97 -3.76
C ARG A 101 20.62 -4.55 -4.17
N CYS A 102 20.78 -4.87 -5.45
CA CYS A 102 22.09 -5.18 -6.02
C CYS A 102 22.85 -3.87 -6.24
N LEU A 103 24.13 -3.84 -5.87
CA LEU A 103 24.96 -2.65 -6.01
C LEU A 103 25.34 -2.34 -7.46
N GLU A 104 25.32 -3.34 -8.34
CA GLU A 104 25.63 -3.17 -9.77
C GLU A 104 24.42 -2.69 -10.57
N ASP A 105 23.24 -3.26 -10.31
CA ASP A 105 21.99 -2.90 -11.00
C ASP A 105 20.78 -3.08 -10.07
N SER A 106 20.04 -2.00 -9.82
CA SER A 106 18.83 -2.03 -8.99
C SER A 106 17.66 -2.79 -9.63
N SER A 107 17.69 -3.04 -10.94
CA SER A 107 16.66 -3.80 -11.67
C SER A 107 16.63 -5.28 -11.26
N HIS A 108 17.76 -5.84 -10.84
CA HIS A 108 17.93 -7.26 -10.50
C HIS A 108 17.02 -7.72 -9.36
N TYR A 109 16.68 -6.85 -8.41
CA TYR A 109 15.72 -7.19 -7.36
C TYR A 109 14.35 -7.52 -7.96
N TRP A 110 13.86 -6.67 -8.87
CA TRP A 110 12.53 -6.84 -9.48
C TRP A 110 12.48 -8.02 -10.44
N GLN A 111 13.55 -8.25 -11.20
CA GLN A 111 13.68 -9.44 -12.04
C GLN A 111 13.61 -10.72 -11.19
N TRP A 112 14.44 -10.82 -10.15
CA TRP A 112 14.44 -11.97 -9.25
C TRP A 112 13.09 -12.17 -8.56
N ARG A 113 12.48 -11.09 -8.03
CA ARG A 113 11.15 -11.17 -7.42
C ARG A 113 10.10 -11.64 -8.41
N GLY A 114 10.11 -11.12 -9.64
CA GLY A 114 9.18 -11.53 -10.70
C GLY A 114 9.22 -13.03 -10.95
N GLU A 115 10.42 -13.61 -10.93
CA GLU A 115 10.65 -15.04 -11.12
C GLU A 115 10.27 -15.88 -9.88
N GLN A 116 10.60 -15.43 -8.67
CA GLN A 116 10.38 -16.23 -7.45
C GLN A 116 8.95 -16.16 -6.89
N SER A 117 8.22 -15.07 -7.13
CA SER A 117 6.91 -14.83 -6.49
C SER A 117 5.71 -15.26 -7.33
N GLY A 118 5.94 -15.95 -8.45
CA GLY A 118 4.88 -16.30 -9.40
C GLY A 118 4.26 -15.10 -10.13
N VAL A 119 4.77 -13.87 -9.89
CA VAL A 119 4.32 -12.66 -10.58
C VAL A 119 4.54 -12.76 -12.09
N LYS A 120 5.67 -13.33 -12.53
CA LYS A 120 5.89 -13.59 -13.96
C LYS A 120 4.81 -14.50 -14.54
N ASP A 121 4.48 -15.59 -13.86
CA ASP A 121 3.43 -16.51 -14.31
C ASP A 121 2.06 -15.84 -14.29
N PHE A 122 1.74 -15.09 -13.22
CA PHE A 122 0.53 -14.29 -13.15
C PHE A 122 0.45 -13.34 -14.34
N LEU A 123 1.51 -12.60 -14.68
CA LEU A 123 1.52 -11.61 -15.76
C LEU A 123 1.53 -12.22 -17.16
N THR A 124 2.17 -13.37 -17.36
CA THR A 124 2.41 -13.94 -18.70
C THR A 124 1.47 -15.10 -19.07
N ARG A 125 0.79 -15.72 -18.11
CA ARG A 125 -0.17 -16.81 -18.36
C ARG A 125 -1.61 -16.35 -18.16
N PRO A 126 -2.60 -17.03 -18.79
CA PRO A 126 -4.00 -16.87 -18.42
C PRO A 126 -4.20 -17.22 -16.95
N HIS A 127 -4.88 -16.35 -16.21
CA HIS A 127 -5.13 -16.55 -14.78
C HIS A 127 -6.56 -16.10 -14.45
N PRO A 128 -7.36 -16.87 -13.69
CA PRO A 128 -8.78 -16.56 -13.45
C PRO A 128 -8.99 -15.23 -12.70
N ALA A 129 -8.00 -14.74 -11.97
CA ALA A 129 -8.04 -13.42 -11.32
C ALA A 129 -7.68 -12.24 -12.24
N LYS A 130 -7.25 -12.48 -13.50
CA LYS A 130 -7.09 -11.43 -14.52
C LYS A 130 -8.45 -11.12 -15.13
N GLN A 131 -9.28 -10.40 -14.39
CA GLN A 131 -10.62 -9.98 -14.81
C GLN A 131 -10.69 -8.46 -14.98
N GLY A 132 -11.69 -8.00 -15.74
CA GLY A 132 -11.97 -6.58 -15.92
C GLY A 132 -11.34 -5.98 -17.17
N ALA A 133 -11.71 -4.72 -17.43
CA ALA A 133 -11.56 -4.06 -18.72
C ALA A 133 -10.14 -4.12 -19.32
N PHE A 134 -9.07 -4.11 -18.52
CA PHE A 134 -7.70 -4.17 -19.03
C PHE A 134 -7.31 -5.55 -19.62
N TYR A 135 -7.83 -6.63 -19.06
CA TYR A 135 -7.54 -8.00 -19.52
C TYR A 135 -8.53 -8.50 -20.57
N GLU A 136 -9.69 -7.86 -20.67
CA GLU A 136 -10.74 -8.13 -21.67
C GLU A 136 -10.56 -7.32 -22.97
N GLN A 137 -9.66 -6.33 -22.97
CA GLN A 137 -9.31 -5.56 -24.16
C GLN A 137 -8.72 -6.44 -25.25
N SER A 138 -9.27 -6.31 -26.46
CA SER A 138 -8.62 -6.79 -27.68
C SER A 138 -7.27 -6.10 -27.88
N ASP A 139 -6.39 -6.72 -28.67
CA ASP A 139 -5.08 -6.12 -28.97
C ASP A 139 -5.22 -4.73 -29.63
N GLN A 140 -6.25 -4.54 -30.45
CA GLN A 140 -6.53 -3.25 -31.09
C GLN A 140 -6.92 -2.18 -30.05
N GLU A 141 -7.80 -2.50 -29.10
CA GLU A 141 -8.19 -1.57 -28.04
C GLU A 141 -7.02 -1.24 -27.12
N ARG A 142 -6.17 -2.23 -26.81
CA ARG A 142 -4.95 -2.02 -26.04
C ARG A 142 -4.00 -1.07 -26.76
N GLN A 143 -3.76 -1.26 -28.05
CA GLN A 143 -2.89 -0.37 -28.84
C GLN A 143 -3.46 1.06 -28.90
N ALA A 144 -4.77 1.20 -29.12
CA ALA A 144 -5.42 2.51 -29.12
C ALA A 144 -5.29 3.21 -27.76
N PHE A 145 -5.46 2.48 -26.64
CA PHE A 145 -5.25 3.00 -25.29
C PHE A 145 -3.82 3.49 -25.07
N LEU A 146 -2.81 2.69 -25.46
CA LEU A 146 -1.40 3.04 -25.31
C LEU A 146 -1.04 4.30 -26.12
N ALA A 147 -1.51 4.39 -27.38
CA ALA A 147 -1.30 5.55 -28.23
C ALA A 147 -1.93 6.82 -27.61
N ALA A 148 -3.17 6.73 -27.13
CA ALA A 148 -3.85 7.84 -26.47
C ALA A 148 -3.17 8.26 -25.17
N SER A 149 -2.63 7.31 -24.39
CA SER A 149 -1.87 7.61 -23.18
C SER A 149 -0.54 8.31 -23.48
N ALA A 150 0.17 7.89 -24.53
CA ALA A 150 1.40 8.53 -24.97
C ALA A 150 1.17 9.99 -25.39
N GLN A 151 0.08 10.26 -26.11
CA GLN A 151 -0.33 11.62 -26.48
C GLN A 151 -0.63 12.50 -25.27
N ARG A 152 -1.40 11.97 -24.29
CA ARG A 152 -1.69 12.71 -23.04
C ARG A 152 -0.43 13.02 -22.24
N HIS A 153 0.48 12.06 -22.12
CA HIS A 153 1.75 12.26 -21.42
C HIS A 153 2.61 13.32 -22.12
N ALA A 154 2.72 13.27 -23.46
CA ALA A 154 3.43 14.28 -24.23
C ALA A 154 2.84 15.68 -24.04
N ALA A 155 1.51 15.81 -24.06
CA ALA A 155 0.82 17.07 -23.81
C ALA A 155 1.08 17.60 -22.39
N TYR A 156 1.01 16.73 -21.37
CA TYR A 156 1.32 17.10 -19.99
C TYR A 156 2.75 17.61 -19.82
N VAL A 157 3.73 16.88 -20.37
CA VAL A 157 5.15 17.29 -20.33
C VAL A 157 5.36 18.62 -21.05
N ALA A 158 4.77 18.81 -22.23
CA ALA A 158 4.86 20.07 -22.96
C ALA A 158 4.30 21.24 -22.15
N SER A 159 3.12 21.07 -21.53
CA SER A 159 2.52 22.10 -20.66
C SER A 159 3.36 22.41 -19.42
N ALA A 160 4.06 21.42 -18.86
CA ALA A 160 4.94 21.60 -17.70
C ALA A 160 6.26 22.32 -18.03
N MET A 161 6.71 22.29 -19.29
CA MET A 161 7.93 22.98 -19.73
C MET A 161 7.69 24.43 -20.18
N THR A 162 6.44 24.83 -20.40
CA THR A 162 6.04 26.19 -20.77
C THR A 162 5.59 27.06 -19.60
N ALA A 163 5.60 26.52 -18.38
CA ALA A 163 5.27 27.22 -17.13
C ALA A 163 6.54 27.55 -16.34
#